data_AF-A0A2G9LZH6-F1
#
_entry.id   AF-A0A2G9LZH6-F1
#
_cell.length_a   1.000
_cell.length_b   1.000
_cell.length_c   1.000
_cell.angle_alpha   90.00
_cell.angle_beta   90.00
_cell.angle_gamma   90.00
#
_symmetry.space_group_name_H-M   'P 1'
#
loop_
_entity.id
_entity.type
_entity.pdbx_description
1 polymer ?
#
loop_
_entity_poly.entity_id
_entity_poly.type
_entity_poly.pdbx_seq_one_letter_code
_entity_poly.pdbx_strand_id
1 'polypeptide(L)'
;MHHPIKHVLVPKNRAVMIDFERAHFAKSPSNVTQFCQFICSSMISGLLSEKGLKIDRNSILGLCREYKKDYSKEKLRTIITSIGN
;
A
#
# COMPACT_ATOMS: atom_id res chain seq x y z
N MET A 1 -3.36 -11.20 1.60
CA MET A 1 -4.30 -10.80 0.53
C MET A 1 -3.77 -11.30 -0.81
N HIS A 2 -4.29 -12.41 -1.34
CA HIS A 2 -4.03 -12.83 -2.72
C HIS A 2 -5.12 -12.19 -3.58
N HIS A 3 -4.78 -11.28 -4.50
CA HIS A 3 -5.71 -10.47 -5.33
C HIS A 3 -6.40 -9.28 -4.63
N PRO A 4 -5.64 -8.21 -4.29
CA PRO A 4 -6.16 -7.03 -3.60
C PRO A 4 -7.38 -6.39 -4.26
N ILE A 5 -7.39 -6.39 -5.60
CA ILE A 5 -8.44 -5.78 -6.42
C ILE A 5 -9.84 -6.39 -6.21
N LYS A 6 -9.96 -7.63 -5.74
CA LYS A 6 -11.26 -8.28 -5.49
C LYS A 6 -11.93 -7.80 -4.20
N HIS A 7 -11.17 -7.17 -3.31
CA HIS A 7 -11.61 -6.77 -1.98
C HIS A 7 -11.73 -5.24 -1.85
N VAL A 8 -11.75 -4.51 -2.97
CA VAL A 8 -11.89 -3.06 -3.01
C VAL A 8 -13.06 -2.68 -3.92
N LEU A 9 -14.03 -1.98 -3.37
CA LEU A 9 -15.11 -1.32 -4.11
C LEU A 9 -14.70 0.12 -4.39
N VAL A 10 -15.04 0.63 -5.57
CA VAL A 10 -14.79 2.04 -5.94
C VAL A 10 -16.11 2.72 -6.33
N PRO A 11 -17.06 2.92 -5.39
CA PRO A 11 -18.27 3.69 -5.67
C PRO A 11 -17.94 5.17 -5.89
N LYS A 12 -18.35 5.71 -7.04
CA LYS A 12 -18.09 7.10 -7.44
C LYS A 12 -16.57 7.39 -7.38
N ASN A 13 -16.12 8.19 -6.41
CA ASN A 13 -14.72 8.61 -6.23
C ASN A 13 -14.13 8.19 -4.86
N ARG A 14 -14.67 7.13 -4.23
CA ARG A 14 -14.14 6.62 -2.95
C ARG A 14 -13.78 5.15 -3.07
N ALA A 15 -12.56 4.80 -2.68
CA ALA A 15 -12.16 3.41 -2.49
C ALA A 15 -12.61 2.93 -1.10
N VAL A 16 -13.24 1.75 -1.04
CA VAL A 16 -13.71 1.11 0.19
C VAL A 16 -13.23 -0.34 0.19
N MET A 17 -12.51 -0.74 1.25
CA MET A 17 -12.11 -2.13 1.46
C MET A 17 -13.28 -2.92 2.06
N ILE A 18 -13.49 -4.12 1.57
CA ILE A 18 -14.47 -5.09 2.07
C ILE A 18 -13.73 -6.38 2.49
N ASP A 19 -14.49 -7.37 2.99
CA ASP A 19 -13.95 -8.67 3.41
C ASP A 19 -12.96 -8.58 4.59
N PHE A 20 -13.51 -8.35 5.79
CA PHE A 20 -12.77 -8.25 7.06
C PHE A 20 -12.81 -9.56 7.88
N GLU A 21 -13.30 -10.67 7.33
CA GLU A 21 -13.49 -11.93 8.06
C GLU A 21 -12.17 -12.47 8.67
N ARG A 22 -11.04 -12.16 8.05
CA ARG A 22 -9.67 -12.56 8.45
C ARG A 22 -8.90 -11.43 9.16
N ALA A 23 -9.51 -10.28 9.39
CA ALA A 23 -8.86 -9.14 10.03
C ALA A 23 -8.63 -9.41 11.52
N HIS A 24 -7.44 -9.11 12.00
CA HIS A 24 -7.08 -9.28 13.40
C HIS A 24 -5.97 -8.30 13.78
N PHE A 25 -5.83 -8.04 15.09
CA PHE A 25 -4.69 -7.31 15.60
C PHE A 25 -3.45 -8.18 15.52
N ALA A 26 -2.39 -7.64 14.89
CA ALA A 26 -1.12 -8.32 14.74
C ALA A 26 0.00 -7.47 15.33
N LYS A 27 0.94 -8.11 16.06
CA LYS A 27 2.17 -7.45 16.51
C LYS A 27 3.07 -7.04 15.34
N SER A 28 2.98 -7.77 14.22
CA SER A 28 3.76 -7.56 13.01
C SER A 28 2.83 -7.49 11.78
N PRO A 29 2.10 -6.37 11.58
CA PRO A 29 1.15 -6.24 10.48
C PRO A 29 1.87 -6.26 9.12
N SER A 30 1.41 -7.12 8.23
CA SER A 30 1.99 -7.28 6.87
C SER A 30 1.26 -6.46 5.81
N ASN A 31 0.04 -6.00 6.08
CA ASN A 31 -0.87 -5.34 5.15
C ASN A 31 -0.24 -4.11 4.45
N VAL A 32 0.45 -3.24 5.20
CA VAL A 32 1.11 -2.04 4.65
C VAL A 32 2.19 -2.45 3.65
N THR A 33 3.06 -3.40 4.02
CA THR A 33 4.13 -3.83 3.11
C THR A 33 3.61 -4.61 1.90
N GLN A 34 2.52 -5.36 2.05
CA GLN A 34 1.82 -6.01 0.92
C GLN A 34 1.25 -4.97 -0.04
N PHE A 35 0.66 -3.88 0.47
CA PHE A 35 0.17 -2.78 -0.36
C PHE A 35 1.31 -2.09 -1.12
N CYS A 36 2.42 -1.78 -0.45
CA CYS A 36 3.61 -1.21 -1.10
C CYS A 36 4.17 -2.13 -2.19
N GLN A 37 4.22 -3.44 -1.96
CA GLN A 37 4.63 -4.41 -2.98
C GLN A 37 3.69 -4.42 -4.19
N PHE A 38 2.38 -4.29 -3.95
CA PHE A 38 1.37 -4.25 -5.01
C PHE A 38 1.56 -3.03 -5.92
N ILE A 39 1.70 -1.82 -5.35
CA ILE A 39 1.88 -0.60 -6.16
C ILE A 39 3.24 -0.54 -6.86
N CYS A 40 4.27 -1.16 -6.28
CA CYS A 40 5.59 -1.27 -6.90
C CYS A 40 5.71 -2.42 -7.92
N SER A 41 4.66 -3.22 -8.14
CA SER A 41 4.66 -4.26 -9.17
C SER A 41 4.71 -3.63 -10.57
N SER A 42 5.35 -4.29 -11.53
CA SER A 42 5.58 -3.73 -12.87
C SER A 42 4.29 -3.30 -13.57
N MET A 43 3.26 -4.15 -13.52
CA MET A 43 1.96 -3.87 -14.11
C MET A 43 1.29 -2.64 -13.48
N ILE A 44 1.24 -2.57 -12.14
CA ILE A 44 0.56 -1.47 -11.45
C ILE A 44 1.35 -0.18 -11.57
N SER A 45 2.68 -0.23 -11.43
CA SER A 45 3.54 0.93 -11.59
C SER A 45 3.44 1.54 -12.99
N GLY A 46 3.34 0.71 -14.04
CA GLY A 46 3.08 1.15 -15.41
C GLY A 46 1.74 1.89 -15.52
N LEU A 47 0.65 1.28 -15.02
CA LEU A 47 -0.68 1.88 -15.03
C LEU A 47 -0.75 3.20 -14.25
N LEU A 48 -0.06 3.28 -13.11
CA LEU A 48 0.03 4.50 -12.32
C LEU A 48 0.79 5.59 -13.08
N SER A 49 1.90 5.23 -13.74
CA SER A 49 2.69 6.17 -14.55
C SER A 49 1.89 6.74 -15.71
N GLU A 50 1.06 5.95 -16.39
CA GLU A 50 0.15 6.42 -17.44
C GLU A 50 -0.87 7.44 -16.93
N LYS A 51 -1.22 7.36 -15.63
CA LYS A 51 -2.12 8.30 -14.94
C LYS A 51 -1.39 9.48 -14.31
N GLY A 52 -0.09 9.64 -14.57
CA GLY A 52 0.74 10.72 -14.02
C GLY A 52 1.29 10.48 -12.61
N LEU A 53 1.11 9.28 -12.06
CA LEU A 53 1.61 8.91 -10.72
C LEU A 53 2.90 8.09 -10.84
N LYS A 54 4.04 8.68 -10.49
CA LYS A 54 5.34 8.02 -10.56
C LYS A 54 5.77 7.48 -9.21
N ILE A 55 5.80 6.16 -9.08
CA ILE A 55 6.24 5.49 -7.85
C ILE A 55 7.74 5.17 -7.92
N ASP A 56 8.52 5.74 -6.98
CA ASP A 56 9.91 5.32 -6.78
C ASP A 56 9.97 4.05 -5.92
N ARG A 57 10.18 2.91 -6.59
CA ARG A 57 10.31 1.60 -5.96
C ARG A 57 11.39 1.56 -4.88
N ASN A 58 12.55 2.18 -5.10
CA ASN A 58 13.67 2.07 -4.17
C ASN A 58 13.37 2.84 -2.88
N SER A 59 12.81 4.04 -3.01
CA SER A 59 12.33 4.83 -1.88
C SER A 59 11.25 4.09 -1.08
N ILE A 60 10.22 3.56 -1.74
CA ILE A 60 9.14 2.82 -1.06
C ILE A 60 9.67 1.57 -0.33
N LEU A 61 10.59 0.81 -0.93
CA LEU A 61 11.20 -0.35 -0.27
C LEU A 61 12.03 0.05 0.95
N GLY A 62 12.76 1.18 0.88
CA GLY A 62 13.47 1.75 2.03
C GLY A 62 12.51 2.08 3.18
N LEU A 63 11.43 2.80 2.88
CA LEU A 63 10.40 3.15 3.87
C LEU A 63 9.74 1.92 4.50
N CYS A 64 9.50 0.87 3.71
CA CYS A 64 8.96 -0.39 4.23
C CYS A 64 9.90 -1.08 5.23
N ARG A 65 11.22 -1.02 4.99
CA ARG A 65 12.22 -1.58 5.92
C ARG A 65 12.21 -0.81 7.24
N GLU A 66 12.14 0.53 7.18
CA GLU A 66 12.05 1.36 8.37
C GLU A 66 10.76 1.11 9.15
N TYR A 67 9.61 1.01 8.45
CA TYR A 67 8.31 0.71 9.05
C TYR A 67 8.31 -0.61 9.80
N LYS A 68 8.95 -1.66 9.28
CA LYS A 68 9.02 -2.98 9.92
C LYS A 68 9.81 -3.01 11.24
N LYS A 69 10.58 -1.97 11.57
CA LYS A 69 11.35 -1.94 12.83
C LYS A 69 10.46 -1.80 14.06
N ASP A 70 9.39 -1.01 13.99
CA ASP A 70 8.53 -0.66 15.14
C ASP A 70 7.05 -0.46 14.79
N TYR A 71 6.67 -0.51 13.52
CA TYR A 71 5.31 -0.29 13.02
C TYR A 71 4.68 1.04 13.47
N SER A 72 5.50 2.08 13.65
CA SER A 72 5.03 3.36 14.18
C SER A 72 4.09 4.09 13.23
N LYS A 73 3.17 4.88 13.81
CA LYS A 73 2.23 5.74 13.05
C LYS A 73 2.97 6.80 12.23
N GLU A 74 4.11 7.27 12.71
CA GLU A 74 4.92 8.28 12.02
C GLU A 74 5.50 7.71 10.73
N LYS A 75 6.08 6.51 10.76
CA LYS A 75 6.61 5.85 9.56
C LYS A 75 5.51 5.49 8.56
N LEU A 76 4.34 5.11 9.05
CA LEU A 76 3.17 4.92 8.19
C LEU A 76 2.79 6.23 7.48
N ARG A 77 2.78 7.37 8.18
CA ARG A 77 2.53 8.68 7.56
C ARG A 77 3.56 9.00 6.49
N THR A 78 4.84 8.74 6.72
CA THR A 78 5.89 8.93 5.72
C THR A 78 5.65 8.10 4.45
N ILE A 79 5.21 6.85 4.59
CA ILE A 79 4.81 6.01 3.45
C ILE A 79 3.62 6.61 2.69
N ILE A 80 2.60 7.10 3.39
CA ILE A 80 1.40 7.67 2.75
C ILE A 80 1.76 8.93 1.96
N THR A 81 2.55 9.83 2.55
CA THR A 81 2.97 11.08 1.89
C THR A 81 3.84 10.83 0.67
N SER A 82 4.64 9.75 0.63
CA SER A 82 5.49 9.47 -0.53
C SER A 82 4.75 8.88 -1.73
N ILE A 83 3.52 8.38 -1.56
CA ILE A 83 2.71 7.76 -2.63
C ILE A 83 1.73 8.77 -3.25
N GLY A 84 1.37 9.84 -2.53
CA GLY A 84 0.29 10.76 -2.88
C GLY A 84 0.70 12.15 -3.37
N ASN A 85 1.97 12.35 -3.77
CA ASN A 85 2.45 13.59 -4.37
C ASN A 85 2.56 13.48 -5.89
#